data_AF-A0A7J4ZY01-F1
#
_entry.id   AF-A0A7J4ZY01-F1
#
_cell.length_a   1.000
_cell.length_b   1.000
_cell.length_c   1.000
_cell.angle_alpha   90.00
_cell.angle_beta   90.00
_cell.angle_gamma   90.00
#
_symmetry.space_group_name_H-M   'P 1'
#
loop_
_entity.id
_entity.type
_entity.pdbx_description
1 polymer ?
#
loop_
_entity_poly.entity_id
_entity_poly.type
_entity_poly.pdbx_seq_one_letter_code
_entity_poly.pdbx_strand_id
1 'polypeptide(L)'
;PPPGGVRDAYATIQAESFNGQNGVLVEACAEGGQNIGALRNGDWVRFDNVEFGASPPRDFVARVASGAAGGVSGLVEVRLDSPTGPTIGSFAIGNTGGWQSWRSVPGNVAGPTGRRTVYLTFSSGQPADFVNVNWFTFRR
;
A
#
# COMPACT_ATOMS: atom_id res chain seq x y z
N PRO A 1 -1.17 15.90 2.60
CA PRO A 1 -1.98 16.52 1.51
C PRO A 1 -3.32 17.02 2.07
N PRO A 2 -3.83 18.19 1.62
CA PRO A 2 -5.13 18.65 2.08
C PRO A 2 -6.26 17.77 1.50
N PRO A 3 -7.42 17.71 2.17
CA PRO A 3 -8.58 16.99 1.66
C PRO A 3 -9.07 17.70 0.38
N GLY A 4 -8.94 17.06 -0.78
CA GLY A 4 -9.53 17.54 -2.04
C GLY A 4 -8.58 17.65 -3.25
N GLY A 5 -7.27 17.42 -3.08
CA GLY A 5 -6.32 17.44 -4.21
C GLY A 5 -6.34 16.15 -5.05
N VAL A 6 -6.13 16.29 -6.36
CA VAL A 6 -5.85 15.15 -7.26
C VAL A 6 -4.44 14.63 -6.98
N ARG A 7 -4.29 13.30 -6.89
CA ARG A 7 -3.00 12.63 -6.73
C ARG A 7 -2.56 12.08 -8.07
N ASP A 8 -1.34 12.38 -8.50
CA ASP A 8 -0.76 11.68 -9.66
C ASP A 8 -0.40 10.25 -9.27
N ALA A 9 -0.95 9.25 -9.96
CA ALA A 9 -0.66 7.84 -9.72
C ALA A 9 0.83 7.50 -9.92
N TYR A 10 1.53 8.26 -10.76
CA TYR A 10 2.92 8.02 -11.13
C TYR A 10 3.92 8.80 -10.28
N ALA A 11 3.44 9.66 -9.37
CA ALA A 11 4.24 10.26 -8.33
C ALA A 11 4.26 9.36 -7.08
N THR A 12 5.22 9.59 -6.19
CA THR A 12 5.26 8.87 -4.90
C THR A 12 4.10 9.29 -4.02
N ILE A 13 3.26 8.31 -3.67
CA ILE A 13 2.16 8.48 -2.73
C ILE A 13 2.61 7.93 -1.37
N GLN A 14 2.77 8.84 -0.41
CA GLN A 14 3.09 8.51 0.98
C GLN A 14 1.93 7.72 1.60
N ALA A 15 2.21 6.61 2.27
CA ALA A 15 1.17 5.70 2.72
C ALA A 15 0.37 6.27 3.91
N GLU A 16 1.01 7.06 4.77
CA GLU A 16 0.38 7.82 5.85
C GLU A 16 -0.52 8.95 5.35
N SER A 17 -0.45 9.28 4.06
CA SER A 17 -1.25 10.34 3.48
C SER A 17 -2.68 9.91 3.11
N PHE A 18 -3.18 8.80 3.65
CA PHE A 18 -4.50 8.24 3.33
C PHE A 18 -5.67 9.20 3.62
N ASN A 19 -6.80 8.99 2.93
CA ASN A 19 -8.08 9.68 3.12
C ASN A 19 -9.08 8.89 3.99
N GLY A 20 -8.81 7.61 4.24
CA GLY A 20 -9.56 6.76 5.16
C GLY A 20 -8.77 5.50 5.48
N GLN A 21 -9.05 4.87 6.61
CA GLN A 21 -8.34 3.68 7.06
C GLN A 21 -9.23 2.80 7.93
N ASN A 22 -8.81 1.54 8.09
CA ASN A 22 -9.26 0.64 9.14
C ASN A 22 -8.06 -0.13 9.70
N GLY A 23 -7.86 -0.04 11.03
CA GLY A 23 -6.85 -0.81 11.77
C GLY A 23 -5.41 -0.31 11.70
N VAL A 24 -5.18 0.91 11.21
CA VAL A 24 -3.83 1.40 10.85
C VAL A 24 -3.20 2.28 11.93
N LEU A 25 -1.92 2.07 12.21
CA LEU A 25 -1.08 2.99 13.00
C LEU A 25 -0.21 3.85 12.07
N VAL A 26 -0.03 5.13 12.39
CA VAL A 26 0.98 5.99 11.77
C VAL A 26 2.14 6.17 12.74
N GLU A 27 3.37 5.91 12.30
CA GLU A 27 4.58 6.01 13.12
C GLU A 27 5.73 6.72 12.39
N ALA A 28 6.80 7.05 13.12
CA ALA A 28 8.00 7.63 12.52
C ALA A 28 8.71 6.62 11.61
N CYS A 29 9.19 7.08 10.46
CA CYS A 29 9.96 6.25 9.53
C CYS A 29 11.46 6.51 9.68
N ALA A 30 12.25 5.44 9.74
CA ALA A 30 13.72 5.51 9.81
C ALA A 30 14.35 6.11 8.54
N GLU A 31 13.64 6.12 7.41
CA GLU A 31 14.04 6.82 6.17
C GLU A 31 13.62 8.30 6.17
N GLY A 32 13.10 8.82 7.29
CA GLY A 32 12.53 10.15 7.43
C GLY A 32 11.03 10.17 7.16
N GLY A 33 10.34 11.18 7.70
CA GLY A 33 8.88 11.28 7.60
C GLY A 33 8.16 10.26 8.47
N GLN A 34 7.05 9.71 7.97
CA GLN A 34 6.21 8.74 8.65
C GLN A 34 5.95 7.53 7.75
N ASN A 35 5.42 6.45 8.34
CA ASN A 35 4.91 5.30 7.61
C ASN A 35 3.60 4.81 8.25
N ILE A 36 2.89 3.91 7.57
CA ILE A 36 1.82 3.13 8.19
C ILE A 36 2.33 1.77 8.65
N GLY A 37 1.88 1.33 9.82
CA GLY A 37 2.29 0.08 10.44
C GLY A 37 1.18 -0.57 11.27
N ALA A 38 1.57 -1.60 12.02
CA ALA A 38 0.66 -2.50 12.73
C ALA A 38 -0.41 -3.13 11.81
N LEU A 39 -0.04 -3.40 10.55
CA LEU A 39 -0.97 -3.87 9.53
C LEU A 39 -1.07 -5.40 9.57
N ARG A 40 -2.30 -5.87 9.67
CA ARG A 40 -2.66 -7.30 9.73
C ARG A 40 -3.83 -7.62 8.80
N ASN A 41 -4.24 -8.88 8.81
CA ASN A 41 -5.34 -9.36 7.98
C ASN A 41 -6.63 -8.55 8.21
N GLY A 42 -7.17 -7.98 7.14
CA GLY A 42 -8.42 -7.21 7.13
C GLY A 42 -8.25 -5.70 7.21
N ASP A 43 -7.03 -5.21 7.46
CA ASP A 43 -6.75 -3.77 7.48
C ASP A 43 -6.72 -3.19 6.07
N TRP A 44 -6.95 -1.88 5.98
CA TRP A 44 -6.87 -1.16 4.71
C TRP A 44 -6.63 0.34 4.89
N VAL A 45 -6.06 0.96 3.85
CA VAL A 45 -6.00 2.41 3.67
C VAL A 45 -6.59 2.80 2.31
N ARG A 46 -7.24 3.97 2.26
CA ARG A 46 -7.92 4.52 1.09
C ARG A 46 -7.27 5.83 0.65
N PHE A 47 -7.08 5.99 -0.65
CA PHE A 47 -6.55 7.20 -1.29
C PHE A 47 -7.54 7.67 -2.35
N ASP A 48 -8.07 8.87 -2.17
CA ASP A 48 -9.06 9.45 -3.07
C ASP A 48 -8.38 10.19 -4.23
N ASN A 49 -9.09 10.26 -5.35
CA ASN A 49 -8.72 11.06 -6.52
C ASN A 49 -7.33 10.74 -7.09
N VAL A 50 -6.98 9.46 -7.20
CA VAL A 50 -5.73 9.01 -7.85
C VAL A 50 -5.92 8.99 -9.36
N GLU A 51 -5.13 9.78 -10.07
CA GLU A 51 -5.22 10.01 -11.51
C GLU A 51 -4.22 9.14 -12.27
N PHE A 52 -4.73 8.15 -13.00
CA PHE A 52 -3.94 7.27 -13.87
C PHE A 52 -3.86 7.79 -15.31
N GLY A 53 -4.70 8.77 -15.69
CA GLY A 53 -4.76 9.24 -17.07
C GLY A 53 -5.23 8.17 -18.05
N ALA A 54 -4.92 8.33 -19.34
CA ALA A 54 -5.46 7.47 -20.40
C ALA A 54 -4.72 6.13 -20.57
N SER A 55 -3.51 5.99 -20.04
CA SER A 55 -2.68 4.80 -20.23
C SER A 55 -2.58 4.01 -18.92
N PRO A 56 -2.80 2.69 -18.95
CA PRO A 56 -2.66 1.88 -17.76
C PRO A 56 -1.23 1.89 -17.21
N PRO A 57 -1.03 1.80 -15.88
CA PRO A 57 0.28 1.50 -15.32
C PRO A 57 0.75 0.08 -15.71
N ARG A 58 2.06 -0.09 -15.90
CA ARG A 58 2.71 -1.38 -16.12
C ARG A 58 2.73 -2.23 -14.85
N ASP A 59 3.03 -1.59 -13.73
CA ASP A 59 3.16 -2.23 -12.42
C ASP A 59 3.00 -1.18 -11.30
N PHE A 60 3.07 -1.64 -10.05
CA PHE A 60 3.26 -0.77 -8.89
C PHE A 60 4.45 -1.22 -8.06
N VAL A 61 5.04 -0.29 -7.31
CA VAL A 61 6.10 -0.57 -6.34
C VAL A 61 5.70 0.04 -5.01
N ALA A 62 5.90 -0.71 -3.93
CA ALA A 62 5.76 -0.19 -2.58
C ALA A 62 7.07 -0.31 -1.80
N ARG A 63 7.36 0.67 -0.95
CA ARG A 63 8.44 0.64 0.03
C ARG A 63 7.88 0.10 1.33
N VAL A 64 8.31 -1.09 1.70
CA VAL A 64 7.72 -1.89 2.76
C VAL A 64 8.78 -2.50 3.68
N ALA A 65 8.43 -2.71 4.92
CA ALA A 65 9.26 -3.38 5.92
C ALA A 65 8.43 -4.39 6.70
N SER A 66 9.06 -5.44 7.20
CA SER A 66 8.41 -6.47 8.01
C SER A 66 9.40 -7.04 9.02
N GLY A 67 9.05 -6.90 10.30
CA GLY A 67 9.71 -7.58 11.41
C GLY A 67 8.96 -8.83 11.86
N ALA A 68 8.02 -9.34 11.05
CA ALA A 68 7.16 -10.44 11.43
C ALA A 68 7.96 -11.72 11.72
N ALA A 69 7.49 -12.53 12.69
CA ALA A 69 8.15 -13.78 13.04
C ALA A 69 8.20 -14.77 11.85
N GLY A 70 9.09 -15.76 11.92
CA GLY A 70 9.19 -16.79 10.90
C GLY A 70 7.85 -17.49 10.65
N GLY A 71 7.49 -17.68 9.39
CA GLY A 71 6.21 -18.26 8.98
C GLY A 71 5.04 -17.27 8.87
N VAL A 72 5.19 -16.03 9.37
CA VAL A 72 4.21 -14.96 9.15
C VAL A 72 4.49 -14.27 7.83
N SER A 73 3.45 -14.21 6.98
CA SER A 73 3.48 -13.53 5.69
C SER A 73 2.08 -13.08 5.30
N GLY A 74 1.99 -12.22 4.29
CA GLY A 74 0.71 -11.76 3.77
C GLY A 74 0.85 -11.11 2.40
N LEU A 75 -0.28 -10.64 1.87
CA LEU A 75 -0.35 -9.90 0.63
C LEU A 75 -0.62 -8.43 0.93
N VAL A 76 0.10 -7.57 0.21
CA VAL A 76 -0.28 -6.18 0.01
C VAL A 76 -1.00 -6.13 -1.33
N GLU A 77 -2.26 -5.77 -1.30
CA GLU A 77 -3.15 -5.79 -2.47
C GLU A 77 -3.62 -4.39 -2.82
N VAL A 78 -3.74 -4.13 -4.12
CA VAL A 78 -4.32 -2.90 -4.66
C VAL A 78 -5.74 -3.20 -5.13
N ARG A 79 -6.71 -2.42 -4.66
CA ARG A 79 -8.11 -2.47 -5.09
C ARG A 79 -8.59 -1.08 -5.50
N LEU A 80 -9.64 -1.02 -6.30
CA LEU A 80 -10.24 0.23 -6.76
C LEU A 80 -11.66 0.38 -6.25
N ASP A 81 -12.00 1.59 -5.84
CA ASP A 81 -13.33 2.11 -5.53
C ASP A 81 -14.05 1.45 -4.32
N SER A 82 -13.67 0.22 -3.95
CA SER A 82 -14.10 -0.48 -2.75
C SER A 82 -12.95 -1.31 -2.15
N PRO A 83 -12.81 -1.38 -0.80
CA PRO A 83 -11.85 -2.27 -0.15
C PRO A 83 -12.20 -3.75 -0.30
N THR A 84 -13.43 -4.08 -0.74
CA THR A 84 -13.88 -5.45 -0.99
C THR A 84 -14.08 -5.76 -2.49
N GLY A 85 -13.78 -4.79 -3.37
CA GLY A 85 -13.79 -5.01 -4.82
C GLY A 85 -12.67 -5.95 -5.28
N PRO A 86 -12.62 -6.37 -6.55
CA PRO A 86 -11.58 -7.28 -7.04
C PRO A 86 -10.17 -6.69 -6.87
N THR A 87 -9.21 -7.54 -6.51
CA THR A 87 -7.78 -7.16 -6.49
C THR A 87 -7.30 -6.92 -7.91
N ILE A 88 -6.76 -5.73 -8.17
CA ILE A 88 -6.14 -5.41 -9.46
C ILE A 88 -4.65 -5.70 -9.46
N GLY A 89 -4.01 -5.80 -8.29
CA GLY A 89 -2.59 -6.07 -8.20
C GLY A 89 -2.18 -6.47 -6.80
N SER A 90 -1.11 -7.23 -6.67
CA SER A 90 -0.58 -7.60 -5.35
C SER A 90 0.88 -8.02 -5.40
N PHE A 91 1.49 -8.07 -4.23
CA PHE A 91 2.71 -8.82 -3.97
C PHE A 91 2.64 -9.49 -2.60
N ALA A 92 3.36 -10.60 -2.47
CA ALA A 92 3.55 -11.28 -1.18
C ALA A 92 4.74 -10.70 -0.42
N ILE A 93 4.64 -10.64 0.90
CA ILE A 93 5.71 -10.21 1.78
C ILE A 93 5.77 -11.06 3.04
N GLY A 94 6.99 -11.37 3.46
CA GLY A 94 7.33 -11.88 4.78
C GLY A 94 8.41 -11.01 5.40
N ASN A 95 9.13 -11.55 6.39
CA ASN A 95 10.16 -10.81 7.12
C ASN A 95 11.23 -10.20 6.19
N THR A 96 11.48 -8.90 6.31
CA THR A 96 12.49 -8.15 5.55
C THR A 96 13.79 -7.89 6.32
N GLY A 97 13.81 -8.24 7.61
CA GLY A 97 14.90 -8.03 8.56
C GLY A 97 14.54 -7.06 9.70
N GLY A 98 13.27 -6.67 9.86
CA GLY A 98 12.83 -5.75 10.92
C GLY A 98 11.76 -4.75 10.45
N TRP A 99 11.04 -4.15 11.40
CA TRP A 99 9.92 -3.22 11.16
C TRP A 99 10.31 -1.90 10.48
N GLN A 100 11.61 -1.60 10.43
CA GLN A 100 12.19 -0.42 9.78
C GLN A 100 13.30 -0.84 8.78
N SER A 101 13.35 -2.13 8.41
CA SER A 101 14.28 -2.69 7.41
C SER A 101 13.61 -2.69 6.04
N TRP A 102 13.66 -1.55 5.37
CA TRP A 102 12.86 -1.25 4.20
C TRP A 102 13.36 -1.89 2.90
N ARG A 103 12.42 -2.44 2.11
CA ARG A 103 12.63 -2.98 0.76
C ARG A 103 11.62 -2.39 -0.21
N SER A 104 12.01 -2.20 -1.47
CA SER A 104 11.09 -1.79 -2.53
C SER A 104 10.65 -3.04 -3.27
N VAL A 105 9.36 -3.37 -3.19
CA VAL A 105 8.79 -4.60 -3.73
C VAL A 105 7.85 -4.25 -4.89
N PRO A 106 8.14 -4.74 -6.11
CA PRO A 106 7.22 -4.59 -7.22
C PRO A 106 6.05 -5.58 -7.10
N GLY A 107 4.87 -5.15 -7.53
CA GLY A 107 3.70 -5.99 -7.72
C GLY A 107 3.09 -5.77 -9.10
N ASN A 108 2.51 -6.83 -9.66
CA ASN A 108 1.78 -6.73 -10.92
C ASN A 108 0.51 -5.91 -10.71
N VAL A 109 0.04 -5.21 -11.76
CA VAL A 109 -1.24 -4.52 -11.72
C VAL A 109 -1.99 -4.68 -13.05
N ALA A 110 -3.25 -5.07 -12.98
CA ALA A 110 -4.21 -4.94 -14.06
C ALA A 110 -4.60 -3.47 -14.16
N GLY A 111 -4.15 -2.82 -15.23
CA GLY A 111 -4.01 -1.38 -15.26
C GLY A 111 -5.34 -0.61 -15.29
N PRO A 112 -5.63 0.21 -14.26
CA PRO A 112 -6.69 1.20 -14.34
C PRO A 112 -6.36 2.36 -15.27
N THR A 113 -7.39 3.07 -15.70
CA THR A 113 -7.28 4.38 -16.35
C THR A 113 -8.22 5.37 -15.67
N GLY A 114 -7.99 6.65 -15.95
CA GLY A 114 -8.72 7.79 -15.40
C GLY A 114 -8.51 7.95 -13.89
N ARG A 115 -9.45 8.67 -13.26
CA ARG A 115 -9.43 8.93 -11.83
C ARG A 115 -10.16 7.84 -11.07
N ARG A 116 -9.50 7.26 -10.06
CA ARG A 116 -10.06 6.20 -9.20
C ARG A 116 -9.81 6.50 -7.73
N THR A 117 -10.60 5.87 -6.87
CA THR A 117 -10.23 5.72 -5.47
C THR A 117 -9.40 4.45 -5.34
N VAL A 118 -8.21 4.55 -4.76
CA VAL A 118 -7.30 3.41 -4.58
C VAL A 118 -7.35 2.94 -3.15
N TYR A 119 -7.38 1.63 -2.95
CA TYR A 119 -7.20 1.01 -1.65
C TYR A 119 -5.94 0.17 -1.66
N LEU A 120 -5.15 0.26 -0.58
CA LEU A 120 -4.26 -0.83 -0.20
C LEU A 120 -4.97 -1.66 0.86
N THR A 121 -5.09 -2.96 0.62
CA THR A 121 -5.68 -3.90 1.59
C THR A 121 -4.65 -4.95 1.97
N PHE A 122 -4.74 -5.44 3.21
CA PHE A 122 -3.77 -6.33 3.81
C PHE A 122 -4.45 -7.66 4.14
N SER A 123 -3.97 -8.75 3.52
CA SER A 123 -4.52 -10.09 3.76
C SER A 123 -3.44 -11.06 4.22
N SER A 124 -3.76 -11.87 5.23
CA SER A 124 -2.86 -12.89 5.77
C SER A 124 -3.68 -14.05 6.32
N GLY A 125 -3.12 -15.26 6.25
CA GLY A 125 -3.67 -16.41 6.96
C GLY A 125 -3.41 -16.39 8.47
N GLN A 126 -2.72 -15.37 8.98
CA GLN A 126 -2.34 -15.23 10.39
C GLN A 126 -2.93 -13.94 10.99
N PRO A 127 -3.21 -13.91 12.31
CA PRO A 127 -3.78 -12.73 12.98
C PRO A 127 -2.74 -11.66 13.34
N ALA A 128 -1.45 -11.98 13.21
CA ALA A 128 -0.35 -11.08 13.57
C ALA A 128 -0.12 -10.00 12.52
N ASP A 129 0.41 -8.86 12.96
CA ASP A 129 0.89 -7.81 12.07
C ASP A 129 2.02 -8.37 11.20
N PHE A 130 2.03 -8.02 9.92
CA PHE A 130 2.98 -8.60 8.97
C PHE A 130 3.72 -7.59 8.10
N VAL A 131 3.29 -6.32 8.04
CA VAL A 131 3.91 -5.33 7.16
C VAL A 131 3.75 -3.89 7.67
N ASN A 132 4.78 -3.08 7.42
CA ASN A 132 4.71 -1.61 7.41
C ASN A 132 4.88 -1.12 5.97
N VAL A 133 4.22 -0.02 5.62
CA VAL A 133 4.31 0.61 4.28
C VAL A 133 4.69 2.08 4.44
N ASN A 134 5.78 2.49 3.79
CA ASN A 134 6.24 3.88 3.77
C ASN A 134 5.54 4.64 2.63
N TRP A 135 5.68 4.15 1.40
CA TRP A 135 5.06 4.77 0.22
C TRP A 135 4.80 3.74 -0.88
N PHE A 136 4.02 4.14 -1.88
CA PHE A 136 3.86 3.39 -3.12
C PHE A 136 3.85 4.32 -4.34
N THR A 137 4.09 3.75 -5.53
CA THR A 137 4.09 4.47 -6.81
C THR A 137 3.68 3.51 -7.92
N PHE A 138 2.79 3.94 -8.81
CA PHE A 138 2.54 3.23 -10.06
C PHE A 138 3.55 3.65 -11.12
N ARG A 139 3.91 2.76 -12.04
CA ARG A 139 4.90 3.06 -13.10
C ARG A 139 4.33 2.78 -14.48
N ARG A 140 4.82 3.53 -15.47
CA ARG A 140 4.62 3.25 -16.90
C ARG A 140 5.65 2.23 -17.38
#